data_AF-A0A1A2XBI6-F1
#
_entry.id   AF-A0A1A2XBI6-F1
#
_cell.length_a   1.000
_cell.length_b   1.000
_cell.length_c   1.000
_cell.angle_alpha   90.00
_cell.angle_beta   90.00
_cell.angle_gamma   90.00
#
_symmetry.space_group_name_H-M   'P 1'
#
loop_
_entity.id
_entity.type
_entity.pdbx_description
1 polymer ?
#
loop_
_entity_poly.entity_id
_entity_poly.type
_entity_poly.pdbx_seq_one_letter_code
_entity_poly.pdbx_strand_id
1 'polypeptide(L)'
;MDVAGLSDERGTRSVAGHSSNSIRDRRGRRPRSSAVRPSPVNVRQPAVRAESRVAAAATADRRQAEYFRRVLVQNRRHIEHRLGEYQKAIATAEAAGDAEGAASVRRMARLEEQERQTLDGLIEKLQRRFPPRSGVAVR
;
A
#
# COMPACT_ATOMS: atom_id res chain seq x y z
N MET A 1 -11.36 51.36 -17.89
CA MET A 1 -12.09 50.64 -16.85
C MET A 1 -11.07 49.82 -16.10
N ASP A 2 -10.97 50.07 -14.80
CA ASP A 2 -9.99 49.54 -13.86
C ASP A 2 -9.93 48.01 -13.81
N VAL A 3 -8.72 47.47 -13.73
CA VAL A 3 -8.44 46.09 -13.30
C VAL A 3 -7.93 46.17 -11.86
N ALA A 4 -8.84 46.13 -10.90
CA ALA A 4 -8.55 45.67 -9.54
C ALA A 4 -8.14 44.18 -9.63
N GLY A 5 -7.10 43.66 -9.00
CA GLY A 5 -6.42 44.05 -7.77
C GLY A 5 -6.48 42.85 -6.82
N LEU A 6 -5.31 42.48 -6.26
CA LEU A 6 -5.11 41.69 -5.02
C LEU A 6 -5.24 40.15 -5.19
N SER A 7 -4.43 39.25 -4.61
CA SER A 7 -3.48 39.27 -3.48
C SER A 7 -2.62 37.98 -3.54
N ASP A 8 -1.30 38.07 -3.35
CA ASP A 8 -0.55 37.76 -2.11
C ASP A 8 -0.19 36.26 -1.96
N GLU A 9 0.91 35.85 -2.60
CA GLU A 9 1.53 34.55 -2.42
C GLU A 9 2.43 34.55 -1.17
N ARG A 10 1.86 34.14 -0.04
CA ARG A 10 2.63 33.66 1.12
C ARG A 10 2.59 32.15 1.17
N GLY A 11 3.73 31.53 0.88
CA GLY A 11 3.94 30.09 1.00
C GLY A 11 5.39 29.76 1.27
N THR A 12 5.93 30.23 2.39
CA THR A 12 7.23 29.77 2.91
C THR A 12 7.13 28.30 3.30
N ARG A 13 8.04 27.47 2.77
CA ARG A 13 8.76 26.35 3.43
C ARG A 13 9.31 25.40 2.37
N SER A 14 10.58 25.58 2.01
CA SER A 14 11.38 24.53 1.42
C SER A 14 12.43 24.12 2.45
N VAL A 15 12.17 23.02 3.14
CA VAL A 15 13.13 22.33 4.01
C VAL A 15 13.69 21.19 3.18
N ALA A 16 14.81 21.45 2.53
CA ALA A 16 15.60 20.44 1.83
C ALA A 16 16.93 20.27 2.58
N GLY A 17 17.28 19.02 2.83
CA GLY A 17 18.30 18.62 3.77
C GLY A 17 19.72 18.97 3.33
N HIS A 18 20.58 19.12 4.32
CA HIS A 18 22.00 18.89 4.15
C HIS A 18 22.50 17.83 5.13
N SER A 19 23.29 16.97 4.53
CA SER A 19 23.85 15.74 5.05
C SER A 19 25.13 15.98 5.84
N SER A 20 25.42 14.98 6.68
CA SER A 20 26.73 14.38 6.91
C SER A 20 27.82 15.11 7.72
N ASN A 21 28.30 14.32 8.69
CA ASN A 21 29.70 14.11 9.07
C ASN A 21 30.40 15.07 10.07
N SER A 22 30.54 14.52 11.28
CA SER A 22 31.83 13.99 11.79
C SER A 22 32.53 14.74 12.95
N ILE A 23 33.00 13.94 13.91
CA ILE A 23 34.28 14.08 14.63
C ILE A 23 34.33 15.09 15.80
N ARG A 24 34.03 14.60 17.02
CA ARG A 24 34.96 14.42 18.18
C ARG A 24 34.18 14.35 19.48
N ASP A 25 33.87 13.13 19.90
CA ASP A 25 33.71 12.85 21.32
C ASP A 25 35.01 12.25 21.84
N ARG A 26 35.79 13.07 22.56
CA ARG A 26 36.99 12.66 23.29
C ARG A 26 36.98 13.37 24.62
N ARG A 27 36.39 12.74 25.65
CA ARG A 27 36.94 12.64 27.02
C ARG A 27 35.95 11.91 27.92
N GLY A 28 36.19 10.61 28.11
CA GLY A 28 35.59 9.82 29.17
C GLY A 28 36.58 8.76 29.64
N ARG A 29 37.42 9.13 30.61
CA ARG A 29 38.36 8.22 31.29
C ARG A 29 37.60 7.11 32.00
N ARG A 30 38.13 5.88 31.87
CA ARG A 30 37.90 4.68 32.69
C ARG A 30 37.77 4.97 34.20
N PRO A 31 37.08 4.10 34.95
CA PRO A 31 37.82 3.06 35.67
C PRO A 31 37.24 1.65 35.54
N ARG A 32 38.14 0.68 35.74
CA ARG A 32 37.92 -0.76 35.82
C ARG A 32 37.14 -1.09 37.10
N SER A 33 36.13 -1.95 37.01
CA SER A 33 35.75 -2.82 38.13
C SER A 33 35.48 -4.22 37.61
N SER A 34 36.37 -5.11 38.05
CA SER A 34 36.27 -6.55 37.97
C SER A 34 35.11 -7.02 38.86
N ALA A 35 34.07 -7.55 38.25
CA ALA A 35 33.18 -8.49 38.91
C ALA A 35 32.89 -9.61 37.91
N VAL A 36 33.75 -10.61 37.90
CA VAL A 36 33.52 -11.90 37.26
C VAL A 36 32.33 -12.54 37.95
N ARG A 37 31.14 -12.34 37.38
CA ARG A 37 30.00 -13.23 37.62
C ARG A 37 30.05 -14.31 36.54
N PRO A 38 29.97 -15.61 36.88
CA PRO A 38 29.81 -16.66 35.88
C PRO A 38 28.43 -16.47 35.24
N SER A 39 28.44 -15.92 34.03
CA SER A 39 27.27 -15.85 33.18
C SER A 39 26.95 -17.28 32.74
N PRO A 40 25.72 -17.80 32.94
CA PRO A 40 25.33 -19.05 32.31
C PRO A 40 25.36 -18.79 30.81
N VAL A 41 26.25 -19.48 30.13
CA VAL A 41 26.41 -19.40 28.69
C VAL A 41 25.14 -19.98 28.06
N ASN A 42 24.16 -19.13 27.80
CA ASN A 42 22.98 -19.46 26.99
C ASN A 42 23.40 -19.57 25.52
N VAL A 43 24.15 -20.62 25.17
CA VAL A 43 24.54 -20.95 23.79
C VAL A 43 23.32 -21.39 22.95
N ARG A 44 22.15 -21.57 23.56
CA ARG A 44 20.96 -22.17 22.91
C ARG A 44 19.90 -21.17 22.40
N GLN A 45 20.13 -19.86 22.50
CA GLN A 45 19.11 -18.84 22.16
C GLN A 45 19.04 -18.28 20.72
N PRO A 46 19.98 -18.52 19.77
CA PRO A 46 19.86 -17.90 18.45
C PRO A 46 18.76 -18.54 17.59
N ALA A 47 18.57 -19.86 17.66
CA ALA A 47 17.60 -20.60 16.85
C ALA A 47 16.14 -20.24 17.22
N VAL A 48 15.79 -20.29 18.50
CA VAL A 48 14.43 -19.95 18.99
C VAL A 48 14.05 -18.50 18.66
N ARG A 49 15.01 -17.57 18.74
CA ARG A 49 14.79 -16.17 18.38
C ARG A 49 14.64 -15.98 16.86
N ALA A 50 15.37 -16.74 16.05
CA ALA A 50 15.23 -16.72 14.60
C ALA A 50 13.88 -17.28 14.15
N GLU A 51 13.45 -18.42 14.71
CA GLU A 51 12.13 -19.02 14.47
C GLU A 51 10.99 -18.05 14.86
N SER A 52 11.12 -17.39 16.01
CA SER A 52 10.16 -16.37 16.46
C SER A 52 10.05 -15.19 15.48
N ARG A 53 11.17 -14.72 14.92
CA ARG A 53 11.19 -13.65 13.91
C ARG A 53 10.56 -14.09 12.59
N VAL A 54 10.84 -15.32 12.14
CA VAL A 54 10.24 -15.87 10.91
C VAL A 54 8.73 -16.02 11.07
N ALA A 55 8.26 -16.52 12.21
CA ALA A 55 6.83 -16.62 12.51
C ALA A 55 6.14 -15.24 12.59
N ALA A 56 6.82 -14.24 13.15
CA ALA A 56 6.32 -12.87 13.18
C ALA A 56 6.23 -12.26 11.77
N ALA A 57 7.25 -12.46 10.93
CA ALA A 57 7.26 -12.01 9.53
C ALA A 57 6.13 -12.66 8.72
N ALA A 58 5.94 -13.98 8.83
CA ALA A 58 4.85 -14.68 8.17
C ALA A 58 3.45 -14.19 8.61
N THR A 59 3.32 -13.78 9.87
CA THR A 59 2.08 -13.18 10.39
C THR A 59 1.86 -11.77 9.83
N ALA A 60 2.93 -10.96 9.73
CA ALA A 60 2.88 -9.63 9.13
C ALA A 60 2.50 -9.72 7.64
N ASP A 61 3.16 -10.60 6.87
CA ASP A 61 2.87 -10.84 5.46
C ASP A 61 1.40 -11.23 5.25
N ARG A 62 0.86 -12.11 6.11
CA ARG A 62 -0.55 -12.51 6.04
C ARG A 62 -1.49 -11.34 6.29
N ARG A 63 -1.21 -10.48 7.28
CA ARG A 63 -2.03 -9.30 7.57
C ARG A 63 -1.98 -8.30 6.41
N GLN A 64 -0.80 -8.11 5.82
CA GLN A 64 -0.61 -7.24 4.67
C GLN A 64 -1.35 -7.77 3.43
N ALA A 65 -1.27 -9.08 3.18
CA ALA A 65 -2.04 -9.73 2.11
C ALA A 65 -3.55 -9.57 2.30
N GLU A 66 -4.04 -9.70 3.54
CA GLU A 66 -5.46 -9.48 3.84
C GLU A 66 -5.88 -8.02 3.57
N TYR A 67 -5.05 -7.05 3.98
CA TYR A 67 -5.28 -5.65 3.71
C TYR A 67 -5.35 -5.36 2.20
N PHE A 68 -4.34 -5.78 1.44
CA PHE A 68 -4.34 -5.56 -0.02
C PHE A 68 -5.51 -6.26 -0.70
N ARG A 69 -5.90 -7.45 -0.25
CA ARG A 69 -7.09 -8.12 -0.78
C ARG A 69 -8.35 -7.25 -0.61
N ARG A 70 -8.54 -6.65 0.56
CA ARG A 70 -9.70 -5.77 0.82
C ARG A 70 -9.69 -4.56 -0.12
N VAL A 71 -8.53 -3.90 -0.27
CA VAL A 71 -8.37 -2.74 -1.16
C VAL A 71 -8.62 -3.11 -2.62
N LEU A 72 -8.03 -4.20 -3.11
CA LEU A 72 -8.22 -4.65 -4.50
C LEU A 72 -9.68 -4.99 -4.79
N VAL A 73 -10.36 -5.69 -3.87
CA VAL A 73 -11.79 -6.02 -4.00
C VAL A 73 -12.65 -4.75 -3.99
N GLN A 74 -12.32 -3.77 -3.15
CA GLN A 74 -13.01 -2.49 -3.13
C GLN A 74 -12.84 -1.72 -4.45
N ASN A 75 -11.61 -1.63 -4.96
CA ASN A 75 -11.32 -0.98 -6.24
C ASN A 75 -12.05 -1.66 -7.39
N ARG A 76 -12.02 -3.00 -7.44
CA ARG A 76 -12.74 -3.80 -8.44
C ARG A 76 -14.24 -3.47 -8.46
N ARG A 77 -14.88 -3.35 -7.28
CA ARG A 77 -16.29 -2.96 -7.16
C ARG A 77 -16.54 -1.53 -7.65
N HIS A 78 -15.62 -0.61 -7.39
CA HIS A 78 -15.73 0.76 -7.88
C HIS A 78 -15.66 0.83 -9.40
N ILE A 79 -14.77 0.04 -10.02
CA ILE A 79 -14.68 -0.11 -11.48
C ILE A 79 -15.98 -0.71 -12.04
N GLU A 80 -16.51 -1.78 -11.42
CA GLU A 80 -17.79 -2.38 -11.83
C GLU A 80 -18.94 -1.37 -11.81
N HIS A 81 -19.01 -0.53 -10.78
CA HIS A 81 -19.99 0.56 -10.72
C HIS A 81 -19.83 1.55 -11.87
N ARG A 82 -18.59 2.01 -12.14
CA ARG A 82 -18.30 2.93 -13.24
C ARG A 82 -18.61 2.34 -14.61
N LEU A 83 -18.34 1.05 -14.82
CA LEU A 83 -18.73 0.35 -16.05
C LEU A 83 -20.25 0.35 -16.24
N GLY A 84 -21.03 0.18 -15.17
CA GLY A 84 -22.48 0.34 -15.20
C GLY A 84 -22.91 1.75 -15.61
N GLU A 85 -22.25 2.79 -15.08
CA GLU A 85 -22.53 4.18 -15.47
C GLU A 85 -22.15 4.47 -16.93
N TYR A 86 -21.05 3.90 -17.43
CA TYR A 86 -20.69 4.02 -18.85
C TYR A 86 -21.70 3.35 -19.77
N GLN A 87 -22.24 2.18 -19.39
CA GLN A 87 -23.28 1.52 -20.18
C GLN A 87 -24.53 2.41 -20.30
N LYS A 88 -24.96 3.05 -19.21
CA LYS A 88 -26.06 4.02 -19.23
C LYS A 88 -25.74 5.20 -20.14
N ALA A 89 -24.54 5.78 -20.02
CA ALA A 89 -24.13 6.93 -20.83
C ALA A 89 -24.04 6.59 -22.33
N ILE A 90 -23.58 5.39 -22.68
CA ILE A 90 -23.58 4.90 -24.07
C ILE A 90 -25.02 4.83 -24.60
N ALA A 91 -25.94 4.21 -23.85
CA ALA A 91 -27.34 4.10 -24.26
C ALA A 91 -27.99 5.47 -24.44
N THR A 92 -27.70 6.44 -23.55
CA THR A 92 -28.20 7.81 -23.68
C THR A 92 -27.66 8.51 -24.92
N ALA A 93 -26.35 8.40 -25.20
CA ALA A 93 -25.74 8.99 -26.38
C ALA A 93 -26.27 8.37 -27.68
N GLU A 94 -26.43 7.05 -27.71
CA GLU A 94 -27.04 6.33 -28.85
C GLU A 94 -28.49 6.77 -29.10
N ALA A 95 -29.30 6.90 -28.04
CA ALA A 95 -30.68 7.38 -28.15
C ALA A 95 -30.77 8.84 -28.66
N ALA A 96 -29.76 9.66 -28.37
CA ALA A 96 -29.63 11.02 -28.86
C ALA A 96 -29.05 11.10 -30.29
N GLY A 97 -28.63 9.98 -30.88
CA GLY A 97 -27.94 9.96 -32.17
C GLY A 97 -26.48 10.46 -32.12
N ASP A 98 -25.92 10.63 -30.92
CA ASP A 98 -24.54 11.07 -30.69
C ASP A 98 -23.57 9.89 -30.79
N ALA A 99 -23.24 9.52 -32.04
CA ALA A 99 -22.32 8.43 -32.33
C ALA A 99 -20.89 8.69 -31.83
N GLU A 100 -20.43 9.94 -31.84
CA GLU A 100 -19.09 10.32 -31.41
C GLU A 100 -18.96 10.26 -29.89
N GLY A 101 -19.95 10.80 -29.15
CA GLY A 101 -20.04 10.68 -27.70
C GLY A 101 -20.08 9.23 -27.26
N ALA A 102 -20.92 8.41 -27.90
CA ALA A 102 -20.98 6.97 -27.63
C ALA A 102 -19.62 6.28 -27.90
N ALA A 103 -18.92 6.64 -28.98
CA ALA A 103 -17.58 6.10 -29.26
C ALA A 103 -16.55 6.52 -28.20
N SER A 104 -16.59 7.76 -27.73
CA SER A 104 -15.72 8.26 -26.67
C SER A 104 -15.92 7.51 -25.35
N VAL A 105 -17.17 7.34 -24.92
CA VAL A 105 -17.49 6.61 -23.69
C VAL A 105 -17.07 5.13 -23.79
N ARG A 106 -17.27 4.49 -24.94
CA ARG A 106 -16.79 3.10 -25.16
C ARG A 106 -15.27 2.98 -25.02
N ARG A 107 -14.50 3.98 -25.46
CA ARG A 107 -13.03 3.98 -25.26
C ARG A 107 -12.68 4.02 -23.77
N MET A 108 -13.35 4.86 -22.99
CA MET A 108 -13.15 4.94 -21.54
C MET A 108 -13.54 3.63 -20.83
N ALA A 109 -14.68 3.03 -21.20
CA ALA A 109 -15.11 1.76 -20.62
C ALA A 109 -14.12 0.62 -20.88
N ARG A 110 -13.45 0.60 -22.03
CA ARG A 110 -12.40 -0.40 -22.34
C ARG A 110 -11.18 -0.29 -21.44
N LEU A 111 -10.76 0.93 -21.10
CA LEU A 111 -9.63 1.13 -20.18
C LEU A 111 -9.95 0.61 -18.78
N GLU A 112 -11.15 0.90 -18.30
CA GLU A 112 -11.64 0.38 -17.02
C GLU A 112 -11.76 -1.14 -17.00
N GLU A 113 -12.22 -1.73 -18.10
CA GLU A 113 -12.30 -3.19 -18.22
C GLU A 113 -10.92 -3.84 -18.16
N GLN A 114 -9.89 -3.23 -18.75
CA GLN A 114 -8.51 -3.69 -18.63
C GLN A 114 -7.97 -3.58 -17.20
N GLU A 115 -8.30 -2.49 -16.50
CA GLU A 115 -7.93 -2.33 -15.09
C GLU A 115 -8.63 -3.40 -14.23
N ARG A 116 -9.93 -3.63 -14.43
CA ARG A 116 -10.69 -4.69 -13.74
C ARG A 116 -10.02 -6.06 -13.89
N GLN A 117 -9.65 -6.43 -15.11
CA GLN A 117 -8.96 -7.69 -15.40
C GLN A 117 -7.58 -7.77 -14.71
N THR A 118 -6.87 -6.65 -14.64
CA THR A 118 -5.59 -6.56 -13.92
C THR A 118 -5.81 -6.81 -12.42
N LEU A 119 -6.83 -6.18 -11.82
CA LEU A 119 -7.17 -6.39 -10.41
C LEU A 119 -7.59 -7.83 -10.13
N ASP A 120 -8.37 -8.45 -11.01
CA ASP A 120 -8.76 -9.86 -10.89
C ASP A 120 -7.54 -10.78 -10.82
N GLY A 121 -6.57 -10.59 -11.72
CA GLY A 121 -5.32 -11.35 -11.70
C GLY A 121 -4.47 -11.12 -10.45
N LEU A 122 -4.46 -9.90 -9.89
CA LEU A 122 -3.77 -9.61 -8.63
C LEU A 122 -4.46 -10.28 -7.44
N ILE A 123 -5.79 -10.22 -7.37
CA ILE A 123 -6.58 -10.85 -6.32
C ILE A 123 -6.34 -12.36 -6.33
N GLU A 124 -6.40 -13.01 -7.49
CA GLU A 124 -6.17 -14.44 -7.63
C GLU A 124 -4.77 -14.85 -7.15
N LYS A 125 -3.72 -14.13 -7.59
CA LYS A 125 -2.34 -14.39 -7.15
C LYS A 125 -2.19 -14.27 -5.64
N LEU A 126 -2.85 -13.27 -5.05
CA LEU A 126 -2.81 -13.04 -3.60
C LEU A 126 -3.52 -14.15 -2.83
N GLN A 127 -4.69 -14.60 -3.32
CA GLN A 127 -5.44 -15.72 -2.73
C GLN A 127 -4.68 -17.03 -2.81
N ARG A 128 -4.00 -17.30 -3.95
CA ARG A 128 -3.18 -18.50 -4.12
C ARG A 128 -1.99 -18.53 -3.15
N ARG A 129 -1.32 -17.39 -2.94
CA ARG A 129 -0.17 -17.30 -2.03
C ARG A 129 -0.57 -17.26 -0.56
N PHE A 130 -1.70 -16.63 -0.25
CA PHE A 130 -2.22 -16.48 1.10
C PHE A 130 -3.68 -16.92 1.15
N PRO A 131 -3.94 -18.23 1.20
CA PRO A 131 -5.30 -18.74 1.27
C PRO A 131 -6.05 -18.13 2.46
N PRO A 132 -7.34 -17.78 2.29
CA PRO A 132 -8.16 -17.37 3.42
C PRO A 132 -8.12 -18.49 4.47
N ARG A 133 -8.07 -18.12 5.74
CA ARG A 133 -8.24 -19.10 6.81
C ARG A 133 -9.64 -19.69 6.64
N SER A 134 -9.73 -20.89 6.05
CA SER A 134 -10.91 -21.73 6.16
C SER A 134 -11.08 -21.96 7.65
N GLY A 135 -12.02 -21.26 8.28
CA GLY A 135 -12.45 -21.63 9.60
C GLY A 135 -12.80 -23.11 9.50
N VAL A 136 -12.07 -23.96 10.22
CA VAL A 136 -12.53 -25.31 10.49
C VAL A 136 -13.88 -25.10 11.16
N ALA A 137 -14.95 -25.28 10.40
CA ALA A 137 -16.28 -25.40 10.94
C ALA A 137 -16.24 -26.67 11.79
N VAL A 138 -15.97 -26.49 13.09
CA VAL A 138 -16.19 -27.52 14.08
C VAL A 138 -17.70 -27.76 14.05
N ARG A 139 -18.10 -28.87 13.44
CA ARG A 139 -19.43 -29.45 13.56
C ARG A 139 -19.55 -30.14 14.91
#